data_AF-A0A8S3FWU9-F1
#
_entry.id   AF-A0A8S3FWU9-F1
#
_cell.length_a   1.000
_cell.length_b   1.000
_cell.length_c   1.000
_cell.angle_alpha   90.00
_cell.angle_beta   90.00
_cell.angle_gamma   90.00
#
_symmetry.space_group_name_H-M   'P 1'
#
loop_
_entity.id
_entity.type
_entity.pdbx_description
1 polymer ?
#
loop_
_entity_poly.entity_id
_entity_poly.type
_entity_poly.pdbx_seq_one_letter_code
_entity_poly.pdbx_strand_id
1 'polypeptide(L)'
;LIEVFIRFANIIHDDCKNYIVLSQTHNALFILRLITKYFIEIDCEQNLYPHFLPQDTSAERLSLMTLFVDTLFRITITQPVESDSYSLHLEVLNTLLSLLSIQMCAKEDVLISAIYSIFMHRLDPLLISEFTRTLLEHFIKQTESPSWLSADSFDRSKNDSGGLFKIGQSVA
;
A
#
# COMPACT_ATOMS: atom_id res chain seq x y z
N LEU A 1 5.64 12.67 -1.78
CA LEU A 1 4.42 11.85 -1.56
C LEU A 1 4.70 10.64 -0.65
N ILE A 2 5.78 9.87 -0.87
CA ILE A 2 6.18 8.75 0.02
C ILE A 2 6.31 9.20 1.47
N GLU A 3 7.02 10.30 1.74
CA GLU A 3 7.21 10.80 3.10
C GLU A 3 5.89 11.20 3.78
N VAL A 4 4.94 11.73 3.00
CA VAL A 4 3.59 12.05 3.49
C VAL A 4 2.85 10.77 3.88
N PHE A 5 2.92 9.74 3.03
CA PHE A 5 2.36 8.42 3.34
C PHE A 5 2.99 7.82 4.59
N ILE A 6 4.33 7.77 4.69
CA ILE A 6 5.05 7.22 5.86
C ILE A 6 4.64 7.96 7.13
N ARG A 7 4.55 9.30 7.08
CA ARG A 7 4.11 10.10 8.21
C ARG A 7 2.69 9.75 8.66
N PHE A 8 1.75 9.59 7.73
CA PHE A 8 0.38 9.23 8.10
C PHE A 8 0.25 7.77 8.55
N ALA A 9 1.03 6.85 7.98
CA ALA A 9 1.10 5.47 8.43
C ALA A 9 1.58 5.37 9.89
N ASN A 10 2.57 6.17 10.28
CA ASN A 10 3.02 6.26 11.67
C ASN A 10 1.93 6.81 12.60
N ILE A 11 1.11 7.76 12.14
CA ILE A 11 -0.01 8.29 12.94
C ILE A 11 -1.09 7.22 13.14
N ILE A 12 -1.41 6.44 12.11
CA ILE A 12 -2.39 5.35 12.20
C ILE A 12 -1.90 4.21 13.10
N HIS A 13 -0.59 3.98 13.16
CA HIS A 13 -0.01 3.05 14.12
C HIS A 13 -0.35 3.42 15.56
N ASP A 14 -0.34 4.72 15.88
CA ASP A 14 -0.61 5.23 17.23
C ASP A 14 -2.12 5.45 17.50
N ASP A 15 -2.90 5.79 16.47
CA ASP A 15 -4.35 6.00 16.54
C ASP A 15 -5.08 5.33 15.36
N CYS A 16 -5.30 4.03 15.49
CA CYS A 16 -5.89 3.18 14.45
C CYS A 16 -7.37 3.49 14.11
N LYS A 17 -8.04 4.34 14.92
CA LYS A 17 -9.45 4.70 14.70
C LYS A 17 -9.63 6.06 14.03
N ASN A 18 -8.54 6.73 13.68
CA ASN A 18 -8.59 8.01 13.01
C ASN A 18 -8.98 7.85 11.53
N TYR A 19 -10.29 7.81 11.26
CA TYR A 19 -10.85 7.64 9.92
C TYR A 19 -10.30 8.63 8.89
N ILE A 20 -10.06 9.88 9.30
CA ILE A 20 -9.52 10.91 8.40
C ILE A 20 -8.11 10.53 7.96
N VAL A 21 -7.26 10.13 8.90
CA VAL A 21 -5.88 9.75 8.59
C VAL A 21 -5.85 8.41 7.83
N LEU A 22 -6.70 7.44 8.17
CA LEU A 22 -6.88 6.20 7.41
C LEU A 22 -7.20 6.48 5.93
N SER A 23 -8.20 7.33 5.67
CA SER A 23 -8.60 7.70 4.31
C SER A 23 -7.48 8.45 3.57
N GLN A 24 -6.81 9.39 4.23
CA GLN A 24 -5.68 10.13 3.64
C GLN A 24 -4.50 9.20 3.30
N THR A 25 -4.22 8.24 4.17
CA THR A 25 -3.15 7.24 3.97
C THR A 25 -3.49 6.32 2.80
N HIS A 26 -4.73 5.84 2.74
CA HIS A 26 -5.23 5.06 1.61
C HIS A 26 -5.10 5.84 0.29
N ASN A 27 -5.56 7.09 0.24
CA ASN A 27 -5.50 7.91 -0.97
C ASN A 27 -4.05 8.20 -1.40
N ALA A 28 -3.16 8.49 -0.46
CA ALA A 28 -1.74 8.69 -0.75
C ALA A 28 -1.13 7.39 -1.30
N LEU A 29 -1.42 6.25 -0.69
CA LEU A 29 -0.94 4.95 -1.14
C LEU A 29 -1.47 4.57 -2.52
N PHE A 30 -2.73 4.85 -2.80
CA PHE A 30 -3.35 4.60 -4.10
C PHE A 30 -2.60 5.33 -5.23
N ILE A 31 -2.30 6.62 -5.04
CA ILE A 31 -1.52 7.39 -6.00
C ILE A 31 -0.10 6.80 -6.13
N LEU A 32 0.54 6.45 -5.00
CA LEU A 32 1.87 5.82 -5.01
C LEU A 32 1.86 4.49 -5.79
N ARG A 33 0.83 3.67 -5.63
CA ARG A 33 0.67 2.41 -6.37
C ARG A 33 0.54 2.67 -7.86
N LEU A 34 -0.31 3.60 -8.28
CA LEU A 34 -0.51 3.90 -9.71
C LEU A 34 0.80 4.30 -10.39
N ILE A 35 1.54 5.22 -9.77
CA ILE A 35 2.81 5.68 -10.33
C ILE A 35 3.83 4.51 -10.31
N THR A 36 3.91 3.73 -9.23
CA THR A 36 4.82 2.58 -9.12
C THR A 36 4.54 1.53 -10.19
N LYS A 37 3.26 1.16 -10.34
CA LYS A 37 2.80 0.18 -11.32
C LYS A 37 3.14 0.62 -12.74
N TYR A 38 2.94 1.89 -13.08
CA TYR A 38 3.30 2.42 -14.39
C TYR A 38 4.79 2.23 -14.71
N PHE A 39 5.69 2.61 -13.79
CA PHE A 39 7.13 2.48 -14.02
C PHE A 39 7.61 1.03 -14.05
N ILE A 40 7.01 0.15 -13.25
CA ILE A 40 7.35 -1.28 -13.23
C ILE A 40 6.88 -1.98 -14.51
N GLU A 41 5.65 -1.74 -14.96
CA GLU A 41 5.05 -2.50 -16.07
C GLU A 41 5.34 -1.88 -17.45
N ILE A 42 5.39 -0.55 -17.54
CA ILE A 42 5.40 0.16 -18.82
C ILE A 42 6.76 0.76 -19.13
N ASP A 43 7.41 1.41 -18.16
CA ASP A 43 8.66 2.14 -18.37
C ASP A 43 9.90 1.39 -17.83
N CYS A 44 10.67 1.99 -16.93
CA CYS A 44 11.83 1.41 -16.26
C CYS A 44 11.87 1.81 -14.78
N GLU A 45 12.24 0.88 -13.90
CA GLU A 45 12.40 1.13 -12.46
C GLU A 45 13.39 2.27 -12.18
N GLN A 46 14.43 2.44 -12.99
CA GLN A 46 15.39 3.53 -12.80
C GLN A 46 14.76 4.92 -12.89
N ASN A 47 13.69 5.05 -13.69
CA ASN A 47 12.93 6.29 -13.84
C ASN A 47 11.90 6.49 -12.73
N LEU A 48 11.62 5.47 -11.91
CA LEU A 48 10.77 5.58 -10.71
C LEU A 48 11.41 6.51 -9.68
N TYR A 49 12.71 6.32 -9.41
CA TYR A 49 13.36 6.90 -8.24
C TYR A 49 13.28 8.44 -8.17
N PRO A 50 13.50 9.21 -9.26
CA PRO A 50 13.40 10.67 -9.23
C PRO A 50 12.02 11.20 -8.84
N HIS A 51 10.94 10.45 -9.12
CA HIS A 51 9.57 10.90 -8.85
C HIS A 51 9.10 10.61 -7.42
N PHE A 52 9.75 9.66 -6.75
CA PHE A 52 9.34 9.19 -5.43
C PHE A 52 10.31 9.57 -4.32
N LEU A 53 11.58 9.78 -4.66
CA LEU A 53 12.68 9.88 -3.72
C LEU A 53 13.53 11.12 -4.08
N PRO A 54 13.19 12.31 -3.54
CA PRO A 54 13.91 13.56 -3.87
C PRO A 54 15.34 13.59 -3.32
N GLN A 55 15.81 12.50 -2.71
CA GLN A 55 17.10 12.42 -2.04
C GLN A 55 18.25 12.44 -3.05
N ASP A 56 19.30 13.19 -2.73
CA ASP A 56 20.41 13.49 -3.63
C ASP A 56 21.25 12.24 -3.93
N THR A 57 21.38 11.32 -2.97
CA THR A 57 22.21 10.12 -3.12
C THR A 57 21.42 8.83 -3.37
N SER A 58 22.02 7.89 -4.12
CA SER A 58 21.44 6.56 -4.36
C SER A 58 21.19 5.77 -3.08
N ALA A 59 22.00 5.98 -2.04
CA ALA A 59 21.86 5.29 -0.77
C ALA A 59 20.63 5.76 0.02
N GLU A 60 20.41 7.07 0.12
CA GLU A 60 19.25 7.65 0.79
C GLU A 60 17.94 7.27 0.09
N ARG A 61 17.95 7.25 -1.25
CA ARG A 61 16.82 6.76 -2.06
C ARG A 61 16.48 5.31 -1.71
N LEU A 62 17.49 4.44 -1.65
CA LEU A 62 17.31 3.04 -1.28
C LEU A 62 16.78 2.88 0.16
N SER A 63 17.30 3.66 1.11
CA SER A 63 16.82 3.66 2.50
C SER A 63 15.36 4.10 2.61
N LEU A 64 14.95 5.14 1.90
CA LEU A 64 13.57 5.62 1.90
C LEU A 64 12.61 4.61 1.23
N MET A 65 13.04 3.96 0.13
CA MET A 65 12.27 2.86 -0.47
C MET A 65 12.17 1.65 0.46
N THR A 66 13.26 1.30 1.16
CA THR A 66 13.24 0.22 2.17
C THR A 66 12.25 0.54 3.28
N LEU A 67 12.27 1.78 3.80
CA LEU A 67 11.32 2.24 4.81
C LEU A 67 9.87 2.22 4.31
N PHE A 68 9.64 2.57 3.04
CA PHE A 68 8.30 2.48 2.44
C PHE A 68 7.80 1.03 2.42
N VAL A 69 8.60 0.07 1.95
CA VAL A 69 8.22 -1.36 1.94
C VAL A 69 8.04 -1.90 3.36
N ASP A 70 8.93 -1.56 4.29
CA ASP A 70 8.79 -1.91 5.71
C ASP A 70 7.48 -1.38 6.30
N THR A 71 7.12 -0.14 6.00
CA THR A 71 5.85 0.49 6.44
C THR A 71 4.63 -0.27 5.91
N LEU A 72 4.66 -0.74 4.65
CA LEU A 72 3.57 -1.56 4.09
C LEU A 72 3.39 -2.87 4.87
N PHE A 73 4.48 -3.56 5.20
CA PHE A 73 4.45 -4.78 6.01
C PHE A 73 3.87 -4.49 7.41
N ARG A 74 4.35 -3.41 8.04
CA ARG A 74 3.87 -2.99 9.36
C ARG A 74 2.39 -2.66 9.37
N ILE A 75 1.85 -2.00 8.34
CA ILE A 75 0.40 -1.74 8.28
C ILE A 75 -0.37 -3.06 8.27
N THR A 76 0.05 -4.04 7.46
CA THR A 76 -0.61 -5.36 7.41
C THR A 76 -0.59 -6.09 8.76
N ILE A 77 0.51 -5.97 9.53
CA ILE A 77 0.66 -6.65 10.82
C ILE A 77 -0.08 -5.91 11.94
N THR A 78 0.03 -4.58 11.99
CA THR A 78 -0.37 -3.78 13.15
C THR A 78 -1.80 -3.26 13.06
N GLN A 79 -2.33 -3.06 11.85
CA GLN A 79 -3.68 -2.54 11.70
C GLN A 79 -4.71 -3.66 11.77
N PRO A 80 -5.74 -3.55 12.62
CA PRO A 80 -6.81 -4.52 12.63
C PRO A 80 -7.53 -4.51 11.27
N VAL A 81 -7.93 -5.69 10.80
CA VAL A 81 -8.69 -5.84 9.54
C VAL A 81 -10.17 -5.67 9.86
N GLU A 82 -10.67 -4.45 9.73
CA GLU A 82 -12.06 -4.06 10.01
C GLU A 82 -12.67 -3.36 8.79
N SER A 83 -13.99 -3.14 8.78
CA SER A 83 -14.68 -2.52 7.64
C SER A 83 -14.05 -1.20 7.17
N ASP A 84 -13.60 -0.37 8.11
CA ASP A 84 -13.07 0.97 7.82
C ASP A 84 -11.61 0.93 7.36
N SER A 85 -10.82 -0.03 7.85
CA SER A 85 -9.40 -0.21 7.48
C SER A 85 -9.20 -1.16 6.29
N TYR A 86 -10.25 -1.90 5.88
CA TYR A 86 -10.16 -2.93 4.84
C TYR A 86 -9.68 -2.38 3.50
N SER A 87 -10.14 -1.18 3.12
CA SER A 87 -9.70 -0.52 1.88
C SER A 87 -8.21 -0.19 1.91
N LEU A 88 -7.67 0.19 3.07
CA LEU A 88 -6.24 0.42 3.26
C LEU A 88 -5.46 -0.90 3.16
N HIS A 89 -5.93 -1.99 3.79
CA HIS A 89 -5.31 -3.31 3.69
C HIS A 89 -5.26 -3.82 2.25
N LEU A 90 -6.35 -3.73 1.51
CA LEU A 90 -6.38 -4.08 0.08
C LEU A 90 -5.35 -3.27 -0.72
N GLU A 91 -5.29 -1.98 -0.47
CA GLU A 91 -4.38 -1.09 -1.20
C GLU A 91 -2.91 -1.39 -0.87
N VAL A 92 -2.60 -1.73 0.39
CA VAL A 92 -1.27 -2.22 0.81
C VAL A 92 -0.89 -3.48 0.06
N LEU A 93 -1.75 -4.51 0.06
CA LEU A 93 -1.45 -5.77 -0.62
C LEU A 93 -1.33 -5.59 -2.14
N ASN A 94 -2.19 -4.79 -2.75
CA ASN A 94 -2.08 -4.46 -4.17
C ASN A 94 -0.79 -3.71 -4.51
N THR A 95 -0.31 -2.85 -3.61
CA THR A 95 0.97 -2.14 -3.78
C THR A 95 2.14 -3.11 -3.68
N LEU A 96 2.15 -3.98 -2.69
CA LEU A 96 3.18 -5.01 -2.52
C LEU A 96 3.22 -5.96 -3.72
N LEU A 97 2.07 -6.40 -4.23
CA LEU A 97 1.98 -7.22 -5.44
C LEU A 97 2.53 -6.47 -6.66
N SER A 98 2.20 -5.19 -6.82
CA SER A 98 2.73 -4.37 -7.93
C SER A 98 4.25 -4.24 -7.85
N LEU A 99 4.80 -4.03 -6.65
CA LEU A 99 6.25 -3.96 -6.42
C LEU A 99 6.94 -5.30 -6.72
N LEU A 100 6.40 -6.41 -6.24
CA LEU A 100 6.94 -7.76 -6.47
C LEU A 100 6.89 -8.17 -7.94
N SER A 101 5.94 -7.62 -8.70
CA SER A 101 5.80 -7.87 -10.14
C SER A 101 7.02 -7.41 -10.95
N ILE A 102 7.93 -6.62 -10.37
CA ILE A 102 9.21 -6.27 -10.99
C ILE A 102 9.97 -7.52 -11.47
N GLN A 103 9.87 -8.64 -10.76
CA GLN A 103 10.51 -9.90 -11.14
C GLN A 103 10.02 -10.45 -12.49
N MET A 104 8.78 -10.13 -12.85
CA MET A 104 8.13 -10.60 -14.07
C MET A 104 8.21 -9.57 -15.20
N CYS A 105 8.33 -8.28 -14.85
CA CYS A 105 8.32 -7.16 -15.79
C CYS A 105 9.70 -6.56 -16.05
N ALA A 106 10.75 -7.03 -15.36
CA ALA A 106 12.09 -6.49 -15.53
C ALA A 106 12.57 -6.62 -16.97
N LYS A 107 12.86 -5.47 -17.59
CA LYS A 107 13.50 -5.38 -18.91
C LYS A 107 15.02 -5.54 -18.82
N GLU A 108 15.57 -5.41 -17.61
CA GLU A 108 16.99 -5.58 -17.26
C GLU A 108 17.16 -6.74 -16.26
N ASP A 109 18.40 -7.05 -15.87
CA ASP A 109 18.67 -8.09 -14.88
C ASP A 109 18.04 -7.72 -13.52
N VAL A 110 17.15 -8.58 -13.02
CA VAL A 110 16.43 -8.41 -11.74
C VAL A 110 17.40 -8.26 -10.56
N LEU A 111 18.62 -8.78 -10.67
CA LEU A 111 19.65 -8.63 -9.64
C LEU A 111 20.13 -7.17 -9.46
N ILE A 112 19.86 -6.30 -10.44
CA ILE A 112 20.15 -4.86 -10.39
C ILE A 112 18.99 -4.09 -9.71
N SER A 113 17.78 -4.67 -9.68
CA SER A 113 16.60 -4.02 -9.13
C SER A 113 16.76 -3.74 -7.63
N ALA A 114 16.65 -2.46 -7.26
CA ALA A 114 16.66 -2.04 -5.87
C ALA A 114 15.46 -2.61 -5.13
N ILE A 115 14.28 -2.61 -5.77
CA ILE A 115 13.05 -3.16 -5.21
C ILE A 115 13.23 -4.66 -4.92
N TYR A 116 13.76 -5.44 -5.87
CA TYR A 116 14.06 -6.85 -5.65
C TYR A 116 15.04 -7.07 -4.48
N SER A 117 16.14 -6.31 -4.46
CA SER A 117 17.13 -6.36 -3.38
C SER A 117 16.52 -6.09 -2.01
N ILE A 118 15.55 -5.17 -1.91
CA ILE A 118 14.86 -4.87 -0.66
C ILE A 118 14.14 -6.12 -0.14
N PHE A 119 13.27 -6.72 -0.96
CA PHE A 119 12.49 -7.89 -0.57
C PHE A 119 13.37 -9.09 -0.19
N MET A 120 14.49 -9.29 -0.88
CA MET A 120 15.33 -10.48 -0.67
C MET A 120 16.36 -10.32 0.45
N HIS A 121 16.84 -9.09 0.70
CA HIS A 121 18.05 -8.91 1.50
C HIS A 121 17.99 -7.80 2.55
N ARG A 122 17.00 -6.91 2.55
CA ARG A 122 17.03 -5.69 3.40
C ARG A 122 15.93 -5.60 4.44
N LEU A 123 14.87 -6.40 4.31
CA LEU A 123 13.81 -6.45 5.31
C LEU A 123 14.24 -7.31 6.51
N ASP A 124 13.76 -6.93 7.70
CA ASP A 124 13.99 -7.67 8.93
C ASP A 124 13.33 -9.07 8.86
N PRO A 125 14.08 -10.17 9.09
CA PRO A 125 13.50 -11.52 9.10
C PRO A 125 12.32 -11.69 10.06
N LEU A 126 12.31 -10.99 11.20
CA LEU A 126 11.20 -11.06 12.14
C LEU A 126 9.94 -10.43 11.54
N LEU A 127 10.08 -9.26 10.93
CA LEU A 127 8.98 -8.58 10.23
C LEU A 127 8.41 -9.44 9.11
N ILE A 128 9.27 -10.08 8.30
CA ILE A 128 8.82 -11.00 7.23
C ILE A 128 8.04 -12.18 7.80
N SER A 129 8.53 -12.77 8.91
CA SER A 129 7.86 -13.91 9.55
C SER A 129 6.50 -13.51 10.12
N GLU A 130 6.40 -12.38 10.81
CA GLU A 130 5.15 -11.84 11.35
C GLU A 130 4.16 -11.47 10.25
N PHE A 131 4.64 -10.85 9.17
CA PHE A 131 3.82 -10.55 8.00
C PHE A 131 3.23 -11.82 7.38
N THR A 132 4.08 -12.81 7.13
CA THR A 132 3.67 -14.10 6.54
C THR A 132 2.67 -14.81 7.45
N ARG A 133 2.94 -14.85 8.75
CA ARG A 133 2.03 -15.42 9.75
C ARG A 133 0.69 -14.70 9.74
N THR A 134 0.68 -13.36 9.76
CA THR A 134 -0.54 -12.55 9.74
C THR A 134 -1.37 -12.84 8.49
N LEU A 135 -0.74 -12.93 7.31
CA LEU A 135 -1.45 -13.29 6.08
C LEU A 135 -2.05 -14.69 6.14
N LEU A 136 -1.29 -15.69 6.61
CA LEU A 136 -1.78 -17.06 6.75
C LEU A 136 -2.92 -17.17 7.76
N GLU A 137 -2.86 -16.45 8.87
CA GLU A 137 -3.93 -16.42 9.86
C GLU A 137 -5.22 -15.84 9.27
N HIS A 138 -5.13 -14.74 8.52
CA HIS A 138 -6.30 -14.16 7.83
C HIS A 138 -6.82 -15.10 6.73
N PHE A 139 -5.92 -15.75 5.98
CA PHE A 139 -6.30 -16.73 4.97
C PHE A 139 -7.01 -17.94 5.58
N ILE A 140 -6.58 -18.43 6.75
CA ILE A 140 -7.26 -19.55 7.42
C ILE A 140 -8.63 -19.12 7.97
N LYS A 141 -8.72 -17.91 8.53
CA LYS A 141 -9.97 -17.41 9.12
C LYS A 141 -11.06 -17.14 8.07
N GLN A 142 -10.70 -16.84 6.81
CA GLN A 142 -11.64 -16.56 5.71
C GLN A 142 -12.76 -15.58 6.13
N THR A 143 -12.41 -14.52 6.86
CA THR A 143 -13.39 -13.52 7.29
C THR A 143 -14.06 -12.89 6.07
N GLU A 144 -15.38 -12.75 6.12
CA GLU A 144 -16.13 -12.12 5.03
C GLU A 144 -15.62 -10.71 4.76
N SER A 145 -15.54 -10.35 3.49
CA SER A 145 -15.24 -8.98 3.10
C SER A 145 -16.36 -8.04 3.55
N PRO A 146 -16.06 -6.75 3.80
CA PRO A 146 -17.09 -5.78 4.13
C PRO A 146 -18.21 -5.72 3.08
N SER A 147 -19.43 -5.47 3.54
CA SER A 147 -20.65 -5.50 2.70
C SER A 147 -20.64 -4.50 1.54
N TRP A 148 -19.90 -3.40 1.67
CA TRP A 148 -19.75 -2.41 0.61
C TRP A 148 -18.91 -2.92 -0.58
N LEU A 149 -18.08 -3.97 -0.40
CA LEU A 149 -17.25 -4.57 -1.44
C LEU A 149 -17.99 -5.63 -2.28
N SER A 150 -19.10 -6.19 -1.78
CA SER A 150 -19.88 -7.21 -2.49
C SER A 150 -20.52 -6.64 -3.74
N ALA A 151 -20.53 -7.40 -4.85
CA ALA A 151 -21.12 -6.97 -6.14
C ALA A 151 -22.59 -6.52 -6.02
N ASP A 152 -23.33 -7.05 -5.05
CA ASP A 152 -24.71 -6.68 -4.73
C ASP A 152 -24.88 -5.23 -4.23
N SER A 153 -23.80 -4.59 -3.76
CA SER A 153 -23.82 -3.19 -3.31
C SER A 153 -23.95 -2.21 -4.48
N PHE A 154 -23.43 -2.57 -5.66
CA PHE A 154 -23.51 -1.75 -6.87
C PHE A 154 -24.92 -1.76 -7.47
N ASP A 155 -25.64 -2.88 -7.33
CA ASP A 155 -26.98 -3.06 -7.89
C ASP A 155 -28.09 -2.42 -7.03
N ARG A 156 -27.87 -2.26 -5.71
CA ARG A 156 -28.81 -1.52 -4.84
C ARG A 156 -28.72 0.00 -4.98
N SER A 157 -27.64 0.54 -5.55
CA SER A 157 -27.51 2.00 -5.76
C SER A 157 -28.41 2.54 -6.88
N LYS A 158 -29.07 1.67 -7.67
CA LYS A 158 -30.01 2.09 -8.72
C LYS A 158 -31.42 2.39 -8.23
N ASN A 159 -31.80 1.96 -7.02
CA ASN A 159 -33.20 2.10 -6.56
C ASN A 159 -33.40 3.05 -5.37
N ASP A 160 -32.34 3.56 -4.74
CA ASP A 160 -32.46 4.67 -3.80
C ASP A 160 -31.57 5.83 -4.24
N SER A 161 -32.23 6.95 -4.47
CA SER A 161 -31.67 8.23 -4.90
C SER A 161 -30.34 8.60 -4.21
N GLY A 162 -29.26 8.63 -5.00
CA GLY A 162 -28.19 9.62 -4.83
C GLY A 162 -27.01 9.27 -3.91
N GLY A 163 -26.53 8.02 -3.92
CA GLY A 163 -25.25 7.65 -3.31
C GLY A 163 -24.02 8.17 -4.09
N LEU A 164 -23.81 9.48 -4.14
CA LEU A 164 -22.54 10.06 -4.56
C LEU A 164 -21.45 9.71 -3.53
N PHE A 165 -20.35 9.12 -3.99
CA PHE A 165 -19.06 9.19 -3.29
C PHE A 165 -18.69 10.67 -3.13
N LYS A 166 -19.00 11.27 -1.96
CA LYS A 166 -18.59 12.63 -1.62
C LYS A 166 -17.17 12.61 -1.06
N ILE A 167 -16.19 12.82 -1.94
CA ILE A 167 -14.86 13.26 -1.53
C ILE A 167 -14.99 14.73 -1.12
N GLY A 168 -14.68 15.02 0.15
CA GLY A 168 -14.59 16.39 0.68
C GLY A 168 -15.94 17.00 1.07
N GLN A 169 -16.33 16.85 2.34
CA GLN A 169 -17.13 17.88 3.00
C GLN A 169 -16.21 18.72 3.88
N SER A 170 -15.92 19.93 3.39
CA SER A 170 -15.42 21.04 4.18
C SER A 170 -16.41 21.30 5.31
N VAL A 171 -15.89 21.37 6.52
CA VAL A 171 -16.58 21.91 7.69
C VAL A 171 -16.95 23.37 7.40
N ALA A 172 -18.22 23.71 7.59
CA ALA A 172 -18.70 25.07 7.79
C ALA A 172 -19.60 25.04 9.03
#